data_AF-A0A2S6HYA7-F1
#
_entry.id   AF-A0A2S6HYA7-F1
#
_cell.length_a   1.000
_cell.length_b   1.000
_cell.length_c   1.000
_cell.angle_alpha   90.00
_cell.angle_beta   90.00
_cell.angle_gamma   90.00
#
_symmetry.space_group_name_H-M   'P 1'
#
loop_
_entity.id
_entity.type
_entity.pdbx_description
1 polymer ?
#
loop_
_entity_poly.entity_id
_entity_poly.type
_entity_poly.pdbx_seq_one_letter_code
_entity_poly.pdbx_strand_id
1 'polypeptide(L)'
;MGNVRPLNYSKYGISKNRFWELYFWCLQYGEWREELKYKTDTVKSVRIASMPSSHSPVDVTQQLAIRRVMLEQNCKLIEQTAIETDADIYKYILKAVTEKEITYEYLRMIMEIPCSHNTYYDRRRKFYWLLDKRKN
;
A
#
# COMPACT_ATOMS: atom_id res chain seq x y z
N MET A 1 -9.58 -4.02 -16.58
CA MET A 1 -8.31 -4.05 -15.82
C MET A 1 -7.26 -3.36 -16.66
N GLY A 2 -6.63 -2.29 -16.18
CA GLY A 2 -5.59 -1.58 -16.95
C GLY A 2 -4.42 -2.47 -17.34
N ASN A 3 -3.64 -2.03 -18.33
CA ASN A 3 -2.48 -2.74 -18.90
C ASN A 3 -1.26 -2.82 -17.95
N VAL A 4 -1.43 -3.28 -16.72
CA VAL A 4 -0.32 -3.52 -15.78
C VAL A 4 0.35 -4.84 -16.15
N ARG A 5 1.62 -4.77 -16.54
CA ARG A 5 2.42 -5.95 -16.89
C ARG A 5 3.18 -6.47 -15.66
N PRO A 6 3.15 -7.78 -15.38
CA PRO A 6 3.94 -8.36 -14.32
C PRO A 6 5.45 -8.25 -14.60
N LEU A 7 6.26 -8.35 -13.55
CA LEU A 7 7.72 -8.35 -13.67
C LEU A 7 8.21 -9.58 -14.44
N ASN A 8 9.34 -9.42 -15.13
CA ASN A 8 10.01 -10.54 -15.78
C ASN A 8 10.63 -11.46 -14.70
N TYR A 9 10.16 -12.72 -14.65
CA TYR A 9 10.66 -13.73 -13.73
C TYR A 9 12.17 -13.92 -13.81
N SER A 10 12.76 -13.98 -15.01
CA SER A 10 14.20 -14.23 -15.17
C SER A 10 15.08 -13.12 -14.61
N LYS A 11 14.58 -11.88 -14.57
CA LYS A 11 15.34 -10.72 -14.09
C LYS A 11 15.18 -10.49 -12.58
N TYR A 12 13.99 -10.77 -12.03
CA TYR A 12 13.66 -10.38 -10.65
C TYR A 12 13.36 -11.56 -9.72
N GLY A 13 13.21 -12.78 -10.24
CA GLY A 13 12.85 -13.97 -9.46
C GLY A 13 11.41 -13.97 -8.92
N ILE A 14 10.58 -13.01 -9.33
CA ILE A 14 9.21 -12.85 -8.84
C ILE A 14 8.25 -13.50 -9.81
N SER A 15 7.49 -14.49 -9.33
CA SER A 15 6.45 -15.14 -10.13
C SER A 15 5.32 -14.15 -10.45
N LYS A 16 4.60 -14.39 -11.55
CA LYS A 16 3.44 -13.56 -11.92
C LYS A 16 2.41 -13.47 -10.78
N ASN A 17 2.16 -14.57 -10.09
CA ASN A 17 1.19 -14.61 -8.98
C ASN A 17 1.69 -13.79 -7.79
N ARG A 18 2.97 -13.92 -7.43
CA ARG A 18 3.58 -13.12 -6.36
C ARG A 18 3.54 -11.63 -6.68
N PHE A 19 3.81 -11.24 -7.94
CA PHE A 19 3.64 -9.86 -8.36
C PHE A 19 2.21 -9.35 -8.14
N TRP A 20 1.19 -10.12 -8.53
CA TRP A 20 -0.21 -9.70 -8.33
C TRP A 20 -0.59 -9.62 -6.85
N GLU A 21 -0.11 -10.53 -6.02
CA GLU A 21 -0.27 -10.45 -4.57
C GLU A 21 0.28 -9.12 -4.03
N LEU A 22 1.51 -8.77 -4.38
CA LEU A 22 2.14 -7.50 -3.97
C LEU A 22 1.40 -6.28 -4.52
N TYR A 23 0.97 -6.35 -5.79
CA TYR A 23 0.22 -5.29 -6.44
C TYR A 23 -1.11 -5.02 -5.73
N PHE A 24 -1.93 -6.04 -5.52
CA PHE A 24 -3.22 -5.89 -4.84
C PHE A 24 -3.06 -5.53 -3.37
N TRP A 25 -2.00 -6.03 -2.71
CA TRP A 25 -1.67 -5.62 -1.35
C TRP A 25 -1.34 -4.12 -1.26
N CYS A 26 -0.59 -3.56 -2.22
CA CYS A 26 -0.31 -2.12 -2.24
C CYS A 26 -1.57 -1.27 -2.47
N LEU A 27 -2.53 -1.76 -3.26
CA LEU A 27 -3.79 -1.04 -3.52
C LEU A 27 -4.67 -0.88 -2.27
N GLN A 28 -4.47 -1.70 -1.23
CA GLN A 28 -5.19 -1.56 0.04
C GLN A 28 -4.69 -0.37 0.88
N TYR A 29 -3.57 0.26 0.50
CA TYR A 29 -2.97 1.38 1.24
C TYR A 29 -3.95 2.52 1.53
N GLY A 30 -4.78 2.90 0.55
CA GLY A 30 -5.79 3.95 0.72
C GLY A 30 -6.79 3.61 1.83
N GLU A 31 -7.31 2.37 1.81
CA GLU A 31 -8.25 1.86 2.81
C GLU A 31 -7.62 1.85 4.21
N TRP A 32 -6.36 1.45 4.33
CA TRP A 32 -5.65 1.45 5.62
C TRP A 32 -5.43 2.85 6.16
N ARG A 33 -5.05 3.80 5.31
CA ARG A 33 -4.87 5.22 5.67
C ARG A 33 -6.18 5.84 6.16
N GLU A 34 -7.29 5.53 5.49
CA GLU A 34 -8.63 5.96 5.92
C GLU A 34 -9.04 5.32 7.24
N GLU A 35 -8.82 4.02 7.40
CA GLU A 35 -9.11 3.29 8.63
C GLU A 35 -8.35 3.87 9.82
N LEU A 36 -7.05 4.14 9.67
CA LEU A 36 -6.22 4.74 10.71
C LEU A 36 -6.69 6.16 11.09
N LYS A 37 -7.16 6.94 10.11
CA LYS A 37 -7.61 8.32 10.28
C LYS A 37 -8.98 8.41 10.98
N TYR A 38 -9.93 7.56 10.62
CA TYR A 38 -11.33 7.71 11.04
C TYR A 38 -11.79 6.68 12.09
N LYS A 39 -11.16 5.50 12.20
CA LYS A 39 -11.49 4.50 13.23
C LYS A 39 -10.60 4.65 14.47
N THR A 40 -10.71 5.80 15.13
CA THR A 40 -9.94 6.12 16.35
C THR A 40 -10.69 5.80 17.65
N ASP A 41 -12.02 5.80 17.65
CA ASP A 41 -12.82 5.61 18.87
C ASP A 41 -13.79 4.43 18.81
N THR A 42 -13.52 3.38 19.60
CA THR A 42 -14.51 2.35 19.97
C THR A 42 -15.66 2.94 20.79
N VAL A 43 -15.44 4.08 21.44
CA VAL A 43 -16.36 4.66 22.44
C VAL A 43 -17.62 5.26 21.81
N LYS A 44 -17.59 5.67 20.53
CA LYS A 44 -18.75 6.28 19.86
C LYS A 44 -19.71 5.27 19.24
N SER A 45 -19.30 4.02 18.99
CA SER A 45 -20.15 2.99 18.36
C SER A 45 -20.94 2.14 19.35
N VAL A 46 -20.65 2.18 20.66
CA VAL A 46 -21.39 1.43 21.70
C VAL A 46 -22.86 1.87 21.81
N ARG A 47 -23.27 2.96 21.17
CA ARG A 47 -24.66 3.46 21.25
C ARG A 47 -25.65 2.86 20.23
N ILE A 48 -25.22 1.99 19.31
CA ILE A 48 -26.13 1.40 18.32
C ILE A 48 -25.83 -0.09 18.13
N ALA A 49 -26.32 -0.92 19.05
CA ALA A 49 -26.89 -2.24 18.75
C ALA A 49 -27.24 -2.92 20.07
N SER A 50 -28.54 -2.95 20.35
CA SER A 50 -29.16 -3.85 21.32
C SER A 50 -28.81 -5.29 20.95
N MET A 51 -27.80 -5.89 21.58
CA MET A 51 -27.60 -7.34 21.82
C MET A 51 -26.26 -7.53 22.55
N PRO A 52 -26.22 -7.99 23.82
CA PRO A 52 -24.95 -8.28 24.50
C PRO A 52 -24.45 -9.65 24.02
N SER A 53 -23.65 -9.67 22.96
CA SER A 53 -22.74 -10.79 22.73
C SER A 53 -21.57 -10.67 23.71
N SER A 54 -21.14 -11.80 24.26
CA SER A 54 -20.22 -12.01 25.39
C SER A 54 -18.78 -11.47 25.21
N HIS A 55 -18.53 -10.47 24.38
CA HIS A 55 -17.23 -9.84 24.23
C HIS A 55 -17.10 -8.66 25.19
N SER A 56 -16.18 -8.78 26.14
CA SER A 56 -15.88 -7.70 27.07
C SER A 56 -15.39 -6.45 26.30
N PRO A 57 -15.72 -5.22 26.74
CA PRO A 57 -15.24 -3.98 26.12
C PRO A 57 -13.70 -3.87 26.00
N VAL A 58 -12.99 -4.61 26.85
CA VAL A 58 -11.52 -4.70 26.86
C VAL A 58 -11.00 -5.43 25.61
N ASP A 59 -11.66 -6.52 25.21
CA ASP A 59 -11.28 -7.34 24.05
C ASP A 59 -11.40 -6.54 22.72
N VAL A 60 -12.49 -5.78 22.56
CA VAL A 60 -12.69 -4.92 21.37
C VAL A 60 -11.62 -3.83 21.26
N THR A 61 -11.24 -3.24 22.41
CA THR A 61 -10.21 -2.21 22.45
C THR A 61 -8.82 -2.77 22.13
N GLN A 62 -8.52 -3.98 22.64
CA GLN A 62 -7.27 -4.68 22.32
C GLN A 62 -7.19 -5.06 20.84
N GLN A 63 -8.26 -5.62 20.26
CA GLN A 63 -8.32 -5.96 18.84
C GLN A 63 -8.16 -4.73 17.94
N LEU A 64 -8.78 -3.60 18.31
CA LEU A 64 -8.59 -2.34 17.60
C LEU A 64 -7.13 -1.88 17.65
N ALA A 65 -6.49 -1.92 18.82
CA ALA A 65 -5.08 -1.54 18.97
C ALA A 65 -4.15 -2.41 18.12
N ILE A 66 -4.33 -3.74 18.15
CA ILE A 66 -3.56 -4.70 17.33
C ILE A 66 -3.76 -4.40 15.85
N ARG A 67 -5.00 -4.18 15.42
CA ARG A 67 -5.33 -3.85 14.03
C ARG A 67 -4.64 -2.57 13.58
N ARG A 68 -4.69 -1.51 14.39
CA ARG A 68 -4.04 -0.22 14.08
C ARG A 68 -2.54 -0.37 13.91
N VAL A 69 -1.86 -1.07 14.82
CA VAL A 69 -0.41 -1.35 14.71
C VAL A 69 -0.09 -2.09 13.40
N MET A 70 -0.87 -3.11 13.06
CA MET A 70 -0.70 -3.86 11.81
C MET A 70 -0.84 -2.94 10.58
N LEU A 71 -1.85 -2.09 10.55
CA LEU A 71 -2.08 -1.16 9.44
C LEU A 71 -0.97 -0.12 9.32
N GLU A 72 -0.51 0.45 10.44
CA GLU A 72 0.62 1.38 10.47
C GLU A 72 1.89 0.73 9.94
N GLN A 73 2.18 -0.51 10.33
CA GLN A 73 3.31 -1.28 9.83
C GLN A 73 3.20 -1.52 8.32
N ASN A 74 2.02 -1.87 7.81
CA ASN A 74 1.80 -2.07 6.38
C ASN A 74 2.04 -0.78 5.57
N CYS A 75 1.46 0.34 6.01
CA CYS A 75 1.67 1.65 5.40
C CYS A 75 3.15 2.03 5.39
N LYS A 76 3.81 1.92 6.55
CA LYS A 76 5.24 2.23 6.70
C LYS A 76 6.11 1.38 5.79
N LEU A 77 5.78 0.10 5.62
CA LEU A 77 6.51 -0.79 4.72
C LEU A 77 6.45 -0.32 3.27
N ILE A 78 5.27 0.11 2.79
CA ILE A 78 5.10 0.66 1.43
C ILE A 78 5.86 1.98 1.29
N GLU A 79 5.64 2.92 2.20
CA GLU A 79 6.26 4.25 2.18
C GLU A 79 7.79 4.14 2.17
N GLN A 80 8.35 3.33 3.08
CA GLN A 80 9.79 3.17 3.18
C GLN A 80 10.39 2.45 1.98
N THR A 81 9.67 1.50 1.39
CA THR A 81 10.11 0.83 0.16
C THR A 81 10.11 1.80 -1.03
N ALA A 82 9.16 2.75 -1.09
CA ALA A 82 9.16 3.79 -2.11
C ALA A 82 10.36 4.73 -1.96
N ILE A 83 10.65 5.17 -0.73
CA ILE A 83 11.80 6.05 -0.43
C ILE A 83 13.12 5.37 -0.81
N GLU A 84 13.31 4.11 -0.44
CA GLU A 84 14.54 3.36 -0.77
C GLU A 84 14.67 3.02 -2.25
N THR A 85 13.55 2.93 -2.96
CA THR A 85 13.57 2.71 -4.40
C THR A 85 14.24 3.88 -5.09
N ASP A 86 13.81 5.10 -4.77
CA ASP A 86 14.34 6.36 -5.27
C ASP A 86 13.80 7.53 -4.44
N ALA A 87 14.67 8.19 -3.67
CA ALA A 87 14.28 9.25 -2.74
C ALA A 87 13.81 10.54 -3.44
N ASP A 88 14.20 10.78 -4.69
CA ASP A 88 13.83 12.00 -5.42
C ASP A 88 12.41 11.89 -5.99
N ILE A 89 12.03 10.69 -6.43
CA ILE A 89 10.73 10.44 -7.06
C ILE A 89 9.78 9.56 -6.23
N TYR A 90 10.09 9.28 -4.95
CA TYR A 90 9.32 8.36 -4.11
C TYR A 90 7.82 8.70 -4.06
N LYS A 91 7.46 9.99 -4.01
CA LYS A 91 6.06 10.45 -4.00
C LYS A 91 5.27 10.01 -5.24
N TYR A 92 5.93 9.95 -6.39
CA TYR A 92 5.33 9.50 -7.64
C TYR A 92 5.23 7.97 -7.69
N ILE A 93 6.26 7.28 -7.19
CA ILE A 93 6.27 5.83 -7.06
C ILE A 93 5.13 5.40 -6.14
N LEU A 94 5.05 6.00 -4.94
CA LEU A 94 4.03 5.72 -3.94
C LEU A 94 2.63 5.85 -4.55
N LYS A 95 2.33 7.00 -5.16
CA LYS A 95 1.03 7.21 -5.82
C LYS A 95 0.73 6.12 -6.87
N ALA A 96 1.72 5.79 -7.70
CA ALA A 96 1.53 4.82 -8.77
C ALA A 96 1.41 3.36 -8.35
N VAL A 97 1.89 2.99 -7.16
CA VAL A 97 1.78 1.62 -6.63
C VAL A 97 0.58 1.45 -5.72
N THR A 98 0.06 2.53 -5.13
CA THR A 98 -1.10 2.51 -4.23
C THR A 98 -2.42 2.86 -4.91
N GLU A 99 -2.39 3.51 -6.07
CA GLU A 99 -3.59 3.90 -6.81
C GLU A 99 -3.70 3.17 -8.15
N LYS A 100 -4.95 2.93 -8.60
CA LYS A 100 -5.22 2.32 -9.89
C LYS A 100 -5.00 3.34 -11.01
N GLU A 101 -4.58 2.85 -12.17
CA GLU A 101 -4.58 3.59 -13.44
C GLU A 101 -3.66 4.83 -13.51
N ILE A 102 -2.69 4.94 -12.59
CA ILE A 102 -1.64 5.95 -12.67
C ILE A 102 -0.64 5.60 -13.79
N THR A 103 -0.76 6.32 -14.91
CA THR A 103 0.15 6.22 -16.06
C THR A 103 1.33 7.18 -15.92
N TYR A 104 2.40 6.94 -16.67
CA TYR A 104 3.51 7.88 -16.73
C TYR A 104 3.07 9.24 -17.31
N GLU A 105 2.16 9.23 -18.29
CA GLU A 105 1.61 10.45 -18.88
C GLU A 105 0.93 11.33 -17.84
N TYR A 106 0.14 10.74 -16.93
CA TYR A 106 -0.45 11.46 -15.80
C TYR A 106 0.65 12.04 -14.88
N LEU A 107 1.63 11.23 -14.48
CA LEU A 107 2.72 11.68 -13.61
C LEU A 107 3.53 12.80 -14.25
N ARG A 108 3.71 12.79 -15.57
CA ARG A 108 4.43 13.81 -16.32
C ARG A 108 3.62 15.08 -16.51
N MET A 109 2.37 14.97 -16.98
CA MET A 109 1.56 16.13 -17.34
C MET A 109 0.95 16.83 -16.13
N ILE A 110 0.57 16.09 -15.09
CA ILE A 110 -0.17 16.62 -13.95
C ILE A 110 0.73 16.83 -12.74
N MET A 111 1.69 15.94 -12.52
CA MET A 111 2.57 16.00 -11.35
C MET A 111 4.01 16.44 -11.67
N GLU A 112 4.31 16.65 -12.95
CA GLU A 112 5.62 17.12 -13.43
C GLU A 112 6.78 16.25 -12.91
N ILE A 113 6.65 14.92 -13.03
CA ILE A 113 7.69 13.99 -12.56
C ILE A 113 9.06 14.32 -13.18
N PRO A 114 10.12 14.48 -12.36
CA PRO A 114 11.43 14.91 -12.84
C PRO A 114 12.27 13.73 -13.38
N CYS A 115 11.67 12.79 -14.11
CA CYS A 115 12.39 11.67 -14.69
C CYS A 115 11.78 11.19 -16.00
N SER A 116 12.59 10.49 -16.81
CA SER A 116 12.11 9.89 -18.06
C SER A 116 11.15 8.72 -17.84
N HIS A 117 10.39 8.38 -18.89
CA HIS A 117 9.51 7.21 -18.91
C HIS A 117 10.25 5.93 -18.52
N ASN A 118 11.43 5.70 -19.10
CA ASN A 118 12.22 4.49 -18.84
C ASN A 118 12.72 4.44 -17.39
N THR A 119 13.18 5.56 -16.86
CA THR A 119 13.59 5.69 -15.46
C THR A 119 12.43 5.34 -14.53
N TYR A 120 11.25 5.91 -14.75
CA TYR A 120 10.07 5.64 -13.92
C TYR A 120 9.70 4.16 -13.90
N TYR A 121 9.57 3.50 -15.05
CA TYR A 121 9.19 2.09 -15.09
C TYR A 121 10.29 1.18 -14.53
N ASP A 122 11.56 1.59 -14.60
CA ASP A 122 12.64 0.88 -13.92
C ASP A 122 12.51 0.96 -12.40
N ARG A 123 12.31 2.17 -11.85
CA ARG A 123 12.06 2.37 -10.43
C ARG A 123 10.82 1.63 -9.95
N ARG A 124 9.72 1.66 -10.70
CA ARG A 124 8.50 0.91 -10.35
C ARG A 124 8.74 -0.60 -10.27
N ARG A 125 9.56 -1.19 -11.14
CA ARG A 125 9.94 -2.61 -11.02
C ARG A 125 10.85 -2.86 -9.82
N LYS A 126 11.84 -2.00 -9.60
CA LYS A 126 12.72 -2.04 -8.42
C LYS A 126 11.93 -1.99 -7.11
N PHE A 127 10.87 -1.18 -7.04
CA PHE A 127 9.96 -1.12 -5.89
C PHE A 127 9.37 -2.49 -5.55
N TYR A 128 8.72 -3.17 -6.51
CA TYR A 128 8.12 -4.48 -6.25
C TYR A 128 9.17 -5.55 -5.91
N TRP A 129 10.37 -5.44 -6.49
CA TRP A 129 11.49 -6.30 -6.13
C TRP A 129 11.95 -6.11 -4.68
N LEU A 130 12.12 -4.86 -4.23
CA LEU A 130 12.46 -4.55 -2.84
C LEU A 130 11.34 -4.98 -1.88
N LEU A 131 10.08 -4.75 -2.26
CA LEU A 131 8.93 -5.11 -1.44
C LEU A 131 8.84 -6.63 -1.23
N ASP A 132 9.08 -7.41 -2.28
CA ASP A 132 9.12 -8.87 -2.19
C ASP A 132 10.17 -9.36 -1.20
N LYS A 133 11.37 -8.77 -1.24
CA LYS A 133 12.48 -9.11 -0.33
C LYS A 133 12.20 -8.79 1.14
N ARG A 134 11.29 -7.86 1.42
CA ARG A 134 10.91 -7.47 2.78
C ARG A 134 9.73 -8.26 3.33
N LYS A 135 8.91 -8.82 2.43
CA LYS A 135 7.73 -9.63 2.78
C LYS A 135 8.00 -11.13 2.78
N ASN A 136 9.20 -11.56 2.35
CA ASN A 136 9.71 -12.93 2.49
C ASN A 136 10.52 -13.04 3.77
#